data_AF-A0A392VK59-F1
#
_entry.id   AF-A0A392VK59-F1
#
_cell.length_a   1.000
_cell.length_b   1.000
_cell.length_c   1.000
_cell.angle_alpha   90.00
_cell.angle_beta   90.00
_cell.angle_gamma   90.00
#
_symmetry.space_group_name_H-M   'P 1'
#
loop_
_entity.id
_entity.type
_entity.pdbx_description
1 polymer ?
#
loop_
_entity_poly.entity_id
_entity_poly.type
_entity_poly.pdbx_seq_one_letter_code
_entity_poly.pdbx_strand_id
1 'polypeptide(L)' 'MKDSAHHVINTIFGGFSGGGESNAAKKRYLRQVNHVTELMEEVAFTKTPELSFFEKDSEGVLP' A
#
# COMPACT_ATOMS: atom_id res chain seq x y z
N MET A 1 -42.10 -19.83 -23.77
CA MET A 1 -41.07 -19.02 -24.46
C MET A 1 -40.18 -18.46 -23.35
N LYS A 2 -38.87 -18.70 -23.43
CA LYS A 2 -37.94 -18.49 -22.31
C LYS A 2 -37.43 -17.06 -22.41
N ASP A 3 -37.90 -16.17 -21.53
CA ASP A 3 -37.37 -14.81 -21.45
C ASP A 3 -35.95 -14.90 -20.88
N SER A 4 -34.97 -14.96 -21.78
CA SER A 4 -33.56 -14.88 -21.45
C SER A 4 -33.29 -13.48 -20.92
N ALA A 5 -33.44 -13.31 -19.61
CA ALA A 5 -33.09 -12.09 -18.90
C ALA A 5 -31.67 -11.68 -19.33
N HIS A 6 -31.58 -10.60 -20.10
CA HIS A 6 -30.34 -10.07 -20.63
C HIS A 6 -29.50 -9.62 -19.43
N HIS A 7 -28.57 -10.47 -19.00
CA HIS A 7 -27.76 -10.21 -17.82
C HIS A 7 -26.78 -9.08 -18.17
N VAL A 8 -27.06 -7.87 -17.69
CA VAL A 8 -26.15 -6.73 -17.86
C VAL A 8 -24.97 -6.94 -16.92
N ILE A 9 -23.85 -7.43 -17.46
CA ILE A 9 -22.60 -7.54 -16.72
C ILE A 9 -21.99 -6.14 -16.65
N ASN A 10 -22.13 -5.47 -15.52
CA ASN A 10 -21.42 -4.23 -15.26
C ASN A 10 -19.95 -4.57 -14.94
N THR A 11 -19.07 -4.43 -15.93
CA THR A 11 -17.63 -4.51 -15.69
C THR A 11 -17.19 -3.33 -14.82
N ILE A 12 -16.91 -3.59 -13.55
CA ILE A 12 -16.32 -2.59 -12.65
C ILE A 12 -14.81 -2.55 -12.98
N PHE A 13 -14.39 -1.61 -13.82
CA PHE A 13 -12.97 -1.35 -14.05
C PHE A 13 -12.35 -0.75 -12.77
N GLY A 14 -11.81 -1.61 -11.91
CA GLY A 14 -11.24 -1.25 -10.60
C GLY A 14 -9.72 -1.37 -10.47
N GLY A 15 -9.00 -1.72 -11.54
CA GLY A 15 -7.53 -1.72 -11.54
C GLY A 15 -7.01 -0.36 -11.98
N PHE A 16 -6.64 0.51 -11.02
CA PHE A 16 -6.34 1.94 -11.20
C PHE A 16 -7.54 2.71 -11.79
N SER A 17 -7.83 3.89 -11.26
CA SER A 17 -8.98 4.75 -11.63
C SER A 17 -8.97 5.30 -13.09
N GLY A 18 -8.29 4.61 -14.01
CA GLY A 18 -8.18 4.92 -15.44
C GLY A 18 -8.13 3.69 -16.39
N GLY A 19 -8.61 2.52 -15.97
CA GLY A 19 -8.84 1.40 -16.90
C GLY A 19 -7.68 0.40 -17.02
N GLY A 20 -7.45 -0.40 -15.98
CA GLY A 20 -6.55 -1.54 -16.04
C GLY A 20 -5.06 -1.18 -16.15
N GLU A 21 -4.23 -2.22 -16.28
CA GLU A 21 -2.76 -2.20 -16.25
C GLU A 21 -2.09 -1.45 -17.44
N SER A 22 -2.58 -0.27 -17.84
CA SER A 22 -1.94 0.53 -18.88
C SER A 22 -0.53 0.94 -18.47
N ASN A 23 0.39 1.03 -19.43
CA ASN A 23 1.75 1.52 -19.20
C ASN A 23 1.76 2.91 -18.54
N ALA A 24 0.74 3.74 -18.80
CA ALA A 24 0.58 5.04 -18.17
C ALA A 24 0.23 4.92 -16.68
N ALA A 25 -0.69 4.03 -16.31
CA ALA A 25 -1.04 3.76 -14.91
C ALA A 25 0.16 3.22 -14.12
N LYS A 26 0.91 2.26 -14.70
CA LYS A 26 2.15 1.74 -14.10
C LYS A 26 3.18 2.85 -13.87
N LYS A 27 3.41 3.71 -14.87
CA LYS A 27 4.33 4.85 -14.75
C LYS A 27 3.90 5.84 -13.67
N ARG A 28 2.61 6.16 -13.58
CA ARG A 28 2.08 7.05 -12.53
C ARG A 28 2.27 6.44 -11.14
N TYR A 29 1.95 5.16 -10.98
CA TYR A 29 2.18 4.42 -9.74
C TYR A 29 3.65 4.44 -9.33
N LEU A 30 4.57 4.07 -10.23
CA LEU A 30 6.01 4.09 -9.94
C LEU A 30 6.52 5.48 -9.55
N ARG A 31 6.04 6.54 -10.21
CA ARG A 31 6.38 7.93 -9.85
C ARG A 31 5.87 8.28 -8.45
N GLN A 32 4.65 7.87 -8.11
CA GLN A 32 4.08 8.11 -6.78
C GLN A 32 4.87 7.36 -5.69
N VAL A 33 5.18 6.08 -5.91
CA VAL A 33 5.98 5.28 -4.96
C VAL A 33 7.36 5.91 -4.78
N ASN A 34 8.08 6.20 -5.86
CA ASN A 34 9.41 6.80 -5.77
C ASN A 34 9.39 8.16 -5.07
N HIS A 35 8.39 9.00 -5.34
CA HIS A 35 8.25 10.30 -4.67
C HIS A 35 8.01 10.15 -3.17
N VAL A 36 7.18 9.19 -2.75
CA VAL A 36 6.98 8.87 -1.33
C VAL A 36 8.28 8.37 -0.71
N THR A 37 9.03 7.49 -1.39
CA THR A 37 10.31 6.99 -0.91
C THR A 37 11.35 8.11 -0.77
N GLU A 38 11.47 8.99 -1.77
CA GLU A 38 12.38 10.15 -1.75
C GLU A 38 12.03 11.10 -0.60
N LEU A 39 10.74 11.39 -0.39
CA LEU A 39 10.29 12.16 0.75
C LEU A 39 10.58 11.47 2.08
N MET A 40 10.51 10.13 2.16
CA MET A 40 10.89 9.37 3.37
C MET A 40 12.41 9.32 3.59
N GLU A 41 13.21 9.35 2.52
CA GLU A 41 14.67 9.45 2.61
C GLU A 41 15.10 10.86 3.05
N GLU A 42 14.43 11.91 2.56
CA GLU A 42 14.62 13.29 3.02
C GLU A 42 14.11 13.52 4.44
N VAL A 43 12.99 12.88 4.82
CA VAL A 43 12.49 12.78 6.21
C VAL A 43 13.25 11.66 6.93
N ALA A 44 14.57 11.85 7.01
CA ALA A 44 15.44 11.37 8.07
C ALA A 44 15.08 10.01 8.73
N PHE A 45 15.97 9.03 8.57
CA PHE A 45 16.37 8.31 9.78
C PHE A 45 17.16 9.31 10.64
N THR A 46 16.45 10.14 11.42
CA THR A 46 17.04 10.71 12.63
C THR A 46 17.51 9.49 13.39
N LYS A 47 18.83 9.23 13.40
CA LYS A 47 19.50 8.04 13.94
C LYS A 47 18.55 7.22 14.81
N THR A 48 18.13 6.06 14.32
CA THR A 48 17.28 5.15 15.10
C THR A 48 17.85 5.11 16.51
N PRO A 49 17.05 5.48 17.54
CA PRO A 49 17.58 5.58 18.88
C PRO A 49 18.14 4.22 19.26
N GLU A 50 19.28 4.22 19.95
CA GLU A 50 19.91 2.99 20.40
C GLU A 50 18.96 2.29 21.37
N LEU A 51 18.40 1.17 20.91
CA LEU A 51 17.48 0.36 21.70
C LEU A 51 18.30 -0.54 22.63
N SER A 52 18.14 -0.37 23.94
CA SER A 52 18.73 -1.23 24.95
C SER A 52 17.64 -1.83 25.83
N PHE A 53 17.83 -3.09 26.20
CA PHE A 53 16.94 -3.82 27.11
C PHE A 53 17.62 -3.94 28.46
N PHE A 54 16.86 -3.70 29.51
CA PHE A 54 17.28 -3.83 30.90
C PHE A 54 16.40 -4.86 31.61
N GLU A 55 16.92 -5.42 32.70
CA GLU A 55 16.21 -6.44 33.50
C GLU A 55 14.86 -5.92 34.02
N LYS A 56 14.78 -4.63 34.37
CA LYS A 56 13.54 -3.93 34.74
C LYS A 56 12.45 -3.95 33.66
N ASP A 57 12.81 -4.06 32.38
CA ASP A 57 11.84 -4.06 31.28
C ASP A 57 11.09 -5.40 31.18
N SER A 58 11.59 -6.43 31.88
CA SER A 58 10.95 -7.74 32.00
C SER A 58 10.00 -7.85 33.20
N GLU A 59 9.91 -6.82 34.04
CA GLU A 59 9.09 -6.85 35.24
C GLU A 59 7.59 -6.92 34.89
N GLY A 60 6.91 -7.97 35.35
CA GLY A 60 5.48 -8.20 35.11
C GLY A 60 5.16 -8.98 33.82
N VAL A 61 6.16 -9.36 33.03
CA VAL A 61 5.96 -10.31 31.92
C VAL A 61 5.89 -11.72 32.49
N LEU A 62 4.67 -12.24 32.64
CA LEU A 62 4.40 -13.62 33.06
C LEU A 62 4.29 -14.55 31.82
N PRO A 63 4.72 -15.82 31.91
CA PRO A 63 4.73 -16.77 30.79
C PRO A 63 3.34 -17.19 30.30
#